data_AF-A0A814WC36-F1
#
_entry.id   AF-A0A814WC36-F1
#
_cell.length_a   1.000
_cell.length_b   1.000
_cell.length_c   1.000
_cell.angle_alpha   90.00
_cell.angle_beta   90.00
_cell.angle_gamma   90.00
#
_symmetry.space_group_name_H-M   'P 1'
#
loop_
_entity.id
_entity.type
_entity.pdbx_description
1 polymer ?
#
loop_
_entity_poly.entity_id
_entity_poly.type
_entity_poly.pdbx_seq_one_letter_code
_entity_poly.pdbx_strand_id
1 'polypeptide(L)'
;MAGFLHVICFLCAAIELQSILYDTDYFLFDCLHYLPPNSQILNKSKYCIRPANDQNPAIIDIINVHHPNFTFDELYRLNVTSHEVLLWSSSIDLAERYQDYIDQPMKANRVNELLFNCTSPWFGSYCQYSFEMDSNYSETMLSIQSKVYIVDAIIHSTCYVLLKCDRGAGSMCLDWREICDGHIDCLNDGVDESQCFELEINECSENEYRSHNGLCIPKTFLKDEYNEAECLDKSVLLYSVPCPDTYLGLNMFICEEYACRSDEGRFLYGDGECVEDFGECQNGRHLLLIESLTVQGDLSDNCWIAMVCLSKIVDHVNEISCKQFLNLSQILSKLENCKYPIQFPTTPVLLGHVRFLYAPKQTFNINVELALLPDYVCYDEELCDFLTPTFRYENLAC
;
A
#
# COMPACT_ATOMS: atom_id res chain seq x y z
N MET A 1 -9.15 -29.17 -34.06
CA MET A 1 -9.04 -27.93 -34.89
C MET A 1 -10.29 -27.07 -34.81
N ALA A 2 -11.51 -27.63 -34.95
CA ALA A 2 -12.75 -26.85 -34.81
C ALA A 2 -13.04 -26.35 -33.38
N GLY A 3 -12.74 -27.15 -32.34
CA GLY A 3 -12.91 -26.73 -30.93
C GLY A 3 -11.97 -25.59 -30.52
N PHE A 4 -10.71 -25.64 -30.97
CA PHE A 4 -9.70 -24.62 -30.68
C PHE A 4 -10.03 -23.24 -31.28
N LEU A 5 -10.59 -23.19 -32.50
CA LEU A 5 -11.04 -21.93 -33.10
C LEU A 5 -12.27 -21.33 -32.40
N HIS A 6 -13.15 -22.18 -31.85
CA HIS A 6 -14.30 -21.72 -31.08
C HIS A 6 -13.86 -21.10 -29.76
N VAL A 7 -12.89 -21.68 -29.06
CA VAL A 7 -12.33 -21.09 -27.83
C VAL A 7 -11.66 -19.74 -28.12
N ILE A 8 -10.84 -19.62 -29.16
CA ILE A 8 -10.15 -18.37 -29.52
C ILE A 8 -11.13 -17.25 -29.91
N CYS A 9 -12.16 -17.55 -30.72
CA CYS A 9 -13.11 -16.54 -31.16
C CYS A 9 -14.05 -16.08 -30.03
N PHE A 10 -14.30 -16.93 -29.04
CA PHE A 10 -15.16 -16.62 -27.89
C PHE A 10 -14.41 -16.02 -26.70
N LEU A 11 -13.14 -16.39 -26.50
CA LEU A 11 -12.22 -15.63 -25.66
C LEU A 11 -12.23 -14.17 -26.09
N CYS A 12 -12.16 -13.88 -27.40
CA CYS A 12 -12.26 -12.50 -27.91
C CYS A 12 -13.54 -11.77 -27.45
N ALA A 13 -14.70 -12.44 -27.43
CA ALA A 13 -15.97 -11.83 -27.03
C ALA A 13 -16.15 -11.69 -25.50
N ALA A 14 -15.56 -12.58 -24.70
CA ALA A 14 -15.51 -12.45 -23.25
C ALA A 14 -14.46 -11.40 -22.81
N ILE A 15 -13.33 -11.32 -23.52
CA ILE A 15 -12.26 -10.33 -23.34
C ILE A 15 -12.72 -8.92 -23.74
N GLU A 16 -13.64 -8.78 -24.70
CA GLU A 16 -14.21 -7.47 -25.06
C GLU A 16 -15.02 -6.82 -23.91
N LEU A 17 -15.44 -7.59 -22.89
CA LEU A 17 -16.18 -7.11 -21.72
C LEU A 17 -15.42 -7.25 -20.39
N GLN A 18 -14.39 -8.10 -20.32
CA GLN A 18 -13.56 -8.31 -19.13
C GLN A 18 -12.13 -7.79 -19.36
N SER A 19 -11.88 -6.59 -18.88
CA SER A 19 -10.55 -5.96 -18.84
C SER A 19 -9.63 -6.51 -17.77
N ILE A 20 -10.13 -7.33 -16.83
CA ILE A 20 -9.30 -8.14 -15.95
C ILE A 20 -9.65 -9.62 -16.08
N LEU A 21 -8.62 -10.41 -16.43
CA LEU A 21 -8.69 -11.86 -16.58
C LEU A 21 -8.08 -12.54 -15.35
N TYR A 22 -8.73 -13.58 -14.83
CA TYR A 22 -8.21 -14.38 -13.73
C TYR A 22 -7.53 -15.65 -14.26
N ASP A 23 -6.28 -15.87 -13.87
CA ASP A 23 -5.44 -16.95 -14.37
C ASP A 23 -4.53 -17.51 -13.26
N THR A 24 -4.19 -18.80 -13.37
CA THR A 24 -3.23 -19.46 -12.48
C THR A 24 -1.88 -19.51 -13.16
N ASP A 25 -0.89 -18.76 -12.68
CA ASP A 25 0.42 -18.70 -13.35
C ASP A 25 1.19 -20.04 -13.28
N TYR A 26 2.26 -20.14 -14.05
CA TYR A 26 3.24 -21.24 -14.03
C TYR A 26 3.77 -21.57 -12.63
N PHE A 27 3.77 -20.60 -11.73
CA PHE A 27 4.17 -20.75 -10.32
C PHE A 27 3.02 -21.11 -9.36
N LEU A 28 1.83 -21.42 -9.88
CA LEU A 28 0.60 -21.73 -9.14
C LEU A 28 0.08 -20.58 -8.28
N PHE A 29 0.40 -19.33 -8.66
CA PHE A 29 -0.20 -18.15 -8.05
C PHE A 29 -1.49 -17.78 -8.76
N ASP A 30 -2.46 -17.32 -7.96
CA ASP A 30 -3.72 -16.77 -8.41
C ASP A 30 -3.47 -15.34 -8.89
N CYS A 31 -3.59 -15.08 -10.20
CA CYS A 31 -3.21 -13.80 -10.79
C CYS A 31 -4.36 -13.12 -11.53
N LEU A 32 -4.49 -11.82 -11.29
CA LEU A 32 -5.34 -10.91 -12.04
C LEU A 32 -4.53 -10.27 -13.16
N HIS A 33 -5.11 -10.23 -14.35
CA HIS A 33 -4.45 -9.72 -15.53
C HIS A 33 -5.23 -8.56 -16.12
N TYR A 34 -4.65 -7.37 -16.11
CA TYR A 34 -5.27 -6.16 -16.63
C TYR A 34 -4.91 -5.91 -18.10
N LEU A 35 -5.93 -5.60 -18.90
CA LEU A 35 -5.83 -5.17 -20.29
C LEU A 35 -6.37 -3.74 -20.42
N PRO A 36 -5.50 -2.73 -20.64
CA PRO A 36 -5.94 -1.36 -20.83
C PRO A 36 -6.84 -1.21 -22.06
N PRO A 37 -7.93 -0.44 -22.00
CA PRO A 37 -8.75 -0.15 -23.18
C PRO A 37 -7.88 0.57 -24.24
N ASN A 38 -7.89 0.04 -25.47
CA ASN A 38 -7.09 0.49 -26.62
C ASN A 38 -5.59 0.09 -26.63
N SER A 39 -5.14 -0.77 -25.73
CA SER A 39 -3.80 -1.37 -25.84
C SER A 39 -3.78 -2.56 -26.80
N GLN A 40 -2.65 -2.79 -27.48
CA GLN A 40 -2.41 -4.08 -28.14
C GLN A 40 -2.22 -5.15 -27.04
N ILE A 41 -2.56 -6.42 -27.34
CA ILE A 41 -2.46 -7.58 -26.43
C ILE A 41 -1.12 -7.68 -25.66
N LEU A 42 -0.07 -7.03 -26.18
CA LEU A 42 1.27 -7.00 -25.63
C LEU A 42 1.42 -6.22 -24.30
N ASN A 43 0.47 -5.35 -23.92
CA ASN A 43 0.55 -4.58 -22.67
C ASN A 43 -0.36 -5.18 -21.59
N LYS A 44 -0.17 -6.47 -21.28
CA LYS A 44 -0.90 -7.20 -20.22
C LYS A 44 -0.16 -7.03 -18.89
N SER A 45 -0.71 -6.23 -17.97
CA SER A 45 -0.18 -6.17 -16.60
C SER A 45 -0.69 -7.39 -15.80
N LYS A 46 0.12 -7.90 -14.87
CA LYS A 46 -0.19 -9.09 -14.07
C LYS A 46 0.02 -8.83 -12.58
N TYR A 47 -0.98 -9.16 -11.78
CA TYR A 47 -1.00 -9.01 -10.33
C TYR A 47 -1.25 -10.37 -9.71
N CYS A 48 -0.20 -10.98 -9.15
CA CYS A 48 -0.30 -12.30 -8.56
C CYS A 48 -0.45 -12.19 -7.04
N ILE A 49 -1.44 -12.89 -6.50
CA ILE A 49 -1.71 -12.93 -5.08
C ILE A 49 -0.74 -13.92 -4.44
N ARG A 50 0.15 -13.41 -3.58
CA ARG A 50 1.03 -14.26 -2.79
C ARG A 50 0.25 -14.82 -1.60
N PRO A 51 0.27 -16.14 -1.35
CA PRO A 51 -0.30 -16.71 -0.14
C PRO A 51 0.42 -16.13 1.09
N ALA A 52 -0.34 -15.76 2.12
CA ALA A 52 0.20 -15.15 3.33
C ALA A 52 1.16 -16.05 4.15
N ASN A 53 1.40 -17.30 3.75
CA ASN A 53 2.22 -18.25 4.48
C ASN A 53 3.12 -19.09 3.54
N ASP A 54 4.43 -18.84 3.55
CA ASP A 54 5.43 -19.57 2.76
C ASP A 54 5.56 -21.05 3.15
N GLN A 55 5.01 -21.46 4.30
CA GLN A 55 5.12 -22.84 4.79
C GLN A 55 4.09 -23.79 4.16
N ASN A 56 3.07 -23.28 3.47
CA ASN A 56 2.21 -24.08 2.59
C ASN A 56 1.21 -23.16 1.86
N PRO A 57 1.33 -22.98 0.53
CA PRO A 57 0.28 -22.35 -0.28
C PRO A 57 -1.08 -23.05 -0.14
N ALA A 58 -1.08 -24.32 0.29
CA ALA A 58 -2.25 -25.18 0.43
C ALA A 58 -2.97 -25.06 1.80
N ILE A 59 -2.51 -24.21 2.72
CA ILE A 59 -3.07 -24.13 4.09
C ILE A 59 -3.28 -22.68 4.52
N ILE A 60 -3.95 -21.89 3.69
CA ILE A 60 -4.82 -20.83 4.22
C ILE A 60 -6.18 -21.50 4.33
N ASP A 61 -6.48 -22.05 5.51
CA ASP A 61 -7.78 -22.57 5.94
C ASP A 61 -8.79 -22.89 4.81
N ILE A 62 -8.63 -24.06 4.17
CA ILE A 62 -9.69 -24.76 3.41
C ILE A 62 -10.98 -24.96 4.27
N ILE A 63 -10.92 -24.62 5.56
CA ILE A 63 -11.89 -24.92 6.60
C ILE A 63 -13.16 -24.05 6.52
N ASN A 64 -13.20 -22.95 5.73
CA ASN A 64 -14.39 -22.07 5.71
C ASN A 64 -14.88 -21.60 4.33
N VAL A 65 -14.64 -22.36 3.26
CA VAL A 65 -15.26 -22.06 1.97
C VAL A 65 -16.64 -22.71 1.93
N HIS A 66 -17.71 -21.96 2.21
CA HIS A 66 -19.11 -22.40 2.10
C HIS A 66 -19.59 -22.64 0.65
N HIS A 67 -18.67 -22.65 -0.32
CA HIS A 67 -18.98 -22.78 -1.74
C HIS A 67 -19.00 -24.24 -2.17
N PRO A 68 -19.98 -24.66 -3.00
CA PRO A 68 -20.03 -26.02 -3.49
C PRO A 68 -18.84 -26.27 -4.43
N ASN A 69 -18.21 -27.42 -4.27
CA ASN A 69 -17.18 -27.94 -5.17
C ASN A 69 -17.71 -29.14 -5.95
N PHE A 70 -17.12 -29.33 -7.12
CA PHE A 70 -17.47 -30.40 -8.05
C PHE A 70 -16.21 -30.93 -8.69
N THR A 71 -16.21 -32.22 -8.97
CA THR A 71 -15.22 -32.84 -9.86
C THR A 71 -15.62 -32.60 -11.32
N PHE A 72 -14.66 -32.70 -12.25
CA PHE A 72 -14.95 -32.58 -13.69
C PHE A 72 -16.00 -33.62 -14.16
N ASP A 73 -16.01 -34.84 -13.60
CA ASP A 73 -17.04 -35.84 -13.92
C ASP A 73 -18.43 -35.45 -13.43
N GLU A 74 -18.53 -34.86 -12.24
CA GLU A 74 -19.80 -34.37 -11.71
C GLU A 74 -20.35 -33.22 -12.55
N LEU A 75 -19.52 -32.24 -12.91
CA LEU A 75 -19.91 -31.13 -13.79
C LEU A 75 -20.38 -31.65 -15.16
N TYR A 76 -19.65 -32.62 -15.72
CA TYR A 76 -19.99 -33.22 -17.01
C TYR A 76 -21.34 -33.94 -16.96
N ARG A 77 -21.61 -34.71 -15.89
CA ARG A 77 -22.91 -35.38 -15.70
C ARG A 77 -24.05 -34.41 -15.45
N LEU A 78 -23.76 -33.24 -14.88
CA LEU A 78 -24.72 -32.15 -14.69
C LEU A 78 -24.94 -31.32 -15.97
N ASN A 79 -24.26 -31.66 -17.09
CA ASN A 79 -24.27 -30.90 -18.34
C ASN A 79 -23.83 -29.43 -18.18
N VAL A 80 -22.96 -29.15 -17.20
CA VAL A 80 -22.38 -27.81 -17.02
C VAL A 80 -21.38 -27.57 -18.13
N THR A 81 -21.51 -26.43 -18.81
CA THR A 81 -20.61 -26.00 -19.88
C THR A 81 -19.37 -25.30 -19.34
N SER A 82 -18.28 -25.28 -20.11
CA SER A 82 -17.10 -24.47 -19.79
C SER A 82 -17.42 -22.97 -19.69
N HIS A 83 -18.45 -22.52 -20.42
CA HIS A 83 -18.94 -21.15 -20.34
C HIS A 83 -19.59 -20.85 -18.98
N GLU A 84 -20.43 -21.75 -18.46
CA GLU A 84 -21.01 -21.59 -17.12
C GLU A 84 -19.93 -21.60 -16.03
N VAL A 85 -18.87 -22.40 -16.20
CA VAL A 85 -17.70 -22.39 -15.31
C VAL A 85 -17.01 -21.01 -15.29
N LEU A 86 -16.83 -20.37 -16.45
CA LEU A 86 -16.27 -19.01 -16.52
C LEU A 86 -17.18 -17.98 -15.81
N LEU A 87 -18.51 -18.15 -15.89
CA LEU A 87 -19.46 -17.29 -15.18
C LEU A 87 -19.43 -17.48 -13.66
N TRP A 88 -18.83 -18.56 -13.16
CA TRP A 88 -18.56 -18.78 -11.73
C TRP A 88 -17.22 -18.21 -11.27
N SER A 89 -16.72 -17.17 -11.96
CA SER A 89 -15.45 -16.50 -11.65
C SER A 89 -14.24 -17.45 -11.57
N SER A 90 -14.30 -18.60 -12.26
CA SER A 90 -13.20 -19.56 -12.32
C SER A 90 -12.07 -19.06 -13.23
N SER A 91 -10.84 -19.55 -13.02
CA SER A 91 -9.73 -19.18 -13.90
C SER A 91 -9.96 -19.70 -15.32
N ILE A 92 -9.45 -18.93 -16.30
CA ILE A 92 -9.56 -19.29 -17.72
C ILE A 92 -8.92 -20.64 -17.96
N ASP A 93 -7.74 -20.83 -17.40
CA ASP A 93 -6.99 -22.08 -17.35
C ASP A 93 -7.83 -23.28 -16.91
N LEU A 94 -8.60 -23.14 -15.82
CA LEU A 94 -9.45 -24.22 -15.32
C LEU A 94 -10.63 -24.49 -16.25
N ALA A 95 -11.24 -23.44 -16.82
CA ALA A 95 -12.32 -23.58 -17.79
C ALA A 95 -11.86 -24.25 -19.10
N GLU A 96 -10.66 -23.93 -19.59
CA GLU A 96 -10.04 -24.57 -20.75
C GLU A 96 -9.74 -26.05 -20.48
N ARG A 97 -9.16 -26.36 -19.31
CA ARG A 97 -8.92 -27.75 -18.91
C ARG A 97 -10.21 -28.55 -18.77
N TYR A 98 -11.29 -27.92 -18.33
CA TYR A 98 -12.61 -28.54 -18.30
C TYR A 98 -13.22 -28.71 -19.70
N GLN A 99 -13.05 -27.76 -20.62
CA GLN A 99 -13.44 -27.93 -22.01
C GLN A 99 -12.69 -29.09 -22.67
N ASP A 100 -11.38 -29.22 -22.43
CA ASP A 100 -10.60 -30.37 -22.89
C ASP A 100 -11.15 -31.69 -22.36
N TYR A 101 -11.61 -31.72 -21.10
CA TYR A 101 -12.25 -32.89 -20.49
C TYR A 101 -13.59 -33.21 -21.16
N ILE A 102 -14.44 -32.21 -21.43
CA ILE A 102 -15.71 -32.40 -22.16
C ILE A 102 -15.46 -32.99 -23.55
N ASP A 103 -14.46 -32.46 -24.26
CA ASP A 103 -14.13 -32.89 -25.63
C ASP A 103 -13.54 -34.31 -25.67
N GLN A 104 -12.76 -34.69 -24.65
CA GLN A 104 -12.02 -35.96 -24.62
C GLN A 104 -11.99 -36.61 -23.22
N PRO A 105 -13.16 -37.01 -22.67
CA PRO A 105 -13.27 -37.44 -21.27
C PRO A 105 -12.48 -38.72 -20.96
N MET A 106 -12.26 -39.58 -21.96
CA MET A 106 -11.51 -40.83 -21.79
C MET A 106 -9.98 -40.69 -21.92
N LYS A 107 -9.47 -39.53 -22.35
CA LYS A 107 -8.03 -39.26 -22.49
C LYS A 107 -7.49 -38.31 -21.45
N ALA A 108 -8.36 -37.46 -20.90
CA ALA A 108 -8.00 -36.55 -19.83
C ALA A 108 -7.95 -37.33 -18.50
N ASN A 109 -6.75 -37.58 -17.96
CA ASN A 109 -6.54 -38.05 -16.59
C ASN A 109 -6.89 -36.95 -15.55
N ARG A 110 -8.06 -36.31 -15.69
CA ARG A 110 -8.51 -35.14 -14.92
C ARG A 110 -9.90 -35.33 -14.30
N VAL A 111 -10.40 -36.57 -14.27
CA VAL A 111 -11.74 -36.93 -13.73
C VAL A 111 -11.97 -36.37 -12.32
N ASN A 112 -10.92 -36.39 -11.49
CA ASN A 112 -10.96 -35.96 -10.09
C ASN A 112 -10.44 -34.52 -9.89
N GLU A 113 -10.20 -33.76 -10.97
CA GLU A 113 -9.82 -32.35 -10.84
C GLU A 113 -11.02 -31.58 -10.26
N LEU A 114 -10.76 -30.81 -9.21
CA LEU A 114 -11.77 -30.09 -8.44
C LEU A 114 -11.97 -28.69 -8.99
N LEU A 115 -13.24 -28.26 -8.97
CA LEU A 115 -13.66 -26.93 -9.34
C LEU A 115 -14.62 -26.39 -8.28
N PHE A 116 -14.42 -25.15 -7.86
CA PHE A 116 -15.31 -24.47 -6.92
C PHE A 116 -16.24 -23.51 -7.67
N ASN A 117 -17.51 -23.50 -7.30
CA ASN A 117 -18.45 -22.51 -7.84
C ASN A 117 -18.32 -21.19 -7.06
N CYS A 118 -17.44 -20.32 -7.56
CA CYS A 118 -17.20 -18.99 -7.02
C CYS A 118 -18.19 -17.97 -7.63
N THR A 119 -19.48 -18.20 -7.43
CA THR A 119 -20.48 -17.21 -7.83
C THR A 119 -20.13 -15.85 -7.20
N SER A 120 -20.19 -14.79 -8.00
CA SER A 120 -19.90 -13.40 -7.60
C SER A 120 -20.44 -13.07 -6.20
N PRO A 121 -19.67 -12.36 -5.34
CA PRO A 121 -18.43 -11.60 -5.65
C PRO A 121 -17.12 -12.38 -5.47
N TRP A 122 -17.17 -13.70 -5.27
CA TRP A 122 -15.99 -14.49 -4.92
C TRP A 122 -15.20 -14.96 -6.15
N PHE A 123 -13.89 -15.10 -6.00
CA PHE A 123 -12.97 -15.64 -7.00
C PHE A 123 -11.73 -16.28 -6.33
N GLY A 124 -10.85 -16.90 -7.12
CA GLY A 124 -9.71 -17.66 -6.60
C GLY A 124 -9.85 -19.17 -6.83
N SER A 125 -8.75 -19.93 -6.75
CA SER A 125 -8.78 -21.40 -6.91
C SER A 125 -9.68 -22.11 -5.90
N TYR A 126 -9.96 -21.48 -4.77
CA TYR A 126 -10.81 -21.96 -3.68
C TYR A 126 -11.89 -20.94 -3.29
N CYS A 127 -12.26 -20.01 -4.19
CA CYS A 127 -13.20 -18.90 -3.88
C CYS A 127 -12.79 -18.05 -2.67
N GLN A 128 -11.48 -17.93 -2.42
CA GLN A 128 -10.94 -17.33 -1.21
C GLN A 128 -10.80 -15.80 -1.27
N TYR A 129 -11.02 -15.19 -2.43
CA TYR A 129 -10.90 -13.75 -2.62
C TYR A 129 -12.25 -13.14 -2.98
N SER A 130 -12.47 -11.91 -2.53
CA SER A 130 -13.54 -11.03 -2.94
C SER A 130 -13.04 -9.59 -2.90
N PHE A 131 -13.70 -8.69 -3.62
CA PHE A 131 -13.47 -7.26 -3.44
C PHE A 131 -14.28 -6.75 -2.24
N GLU A 132 -13.79 -5.72 -1.56
CA GLU A 132 -14.50 -5.08 -0.43
C GLU A 132 -15.77 -4.34 -0.86
N MET A 133 -15.92 -4.06 -2.16
CA MET A 133 -17.09 -3.38 -2.68
C MET A 133 -18.27 -4.35 -2.84
N ASP A 134 -19.43 -3.98 -2.30
CA ASP A 134 -20.74 -4.65 -2.49
C ASP A 134 -21.28 -4.47 -3.92
N SER A 135 -20.44 -4.64 -4.94
CA SER A 135 -20.81 -4.54 -6.35
C SER A 135 -20.52 -5.86 -7.08
N ASN A 136 -21.18 -6.06 -8.22
CA ASN A 136 -20.87 -7.21 -9.08
C ASN A 136 -19.42 -7.08 -9.58
N TYR A 137 -18.71 -8.20 -9.78
CA TYR A 137 -17.34 -8.22 -10.31
C TYR A 137 -17.13 -7.28 -11.51
N SER A 138 -18.09 -7.23 -12.45
CA SER A 138 -18.04 -6.32 -13.61
C SER A 138 -18.15 -4.83 -13.25
N GLU A 139 -18.90 -4.47 -12.22
CA GLU A 139 -19.03 -3.08 -11.74
C GLU A 139 -17.80 -2.69 -10.91
N THR A 140 -17.31 -3.59 -10.06
CA THR A 140 -16.02 -3.46 -9.39
C THR A 140 -14.93 -3.21 -10.43
N MET A 141 -14.95 -3.98 -11.52
CA MET A 141 -14.00 -3.85 -12.62
C MET A 141 -14.00 -2.46 -13.24
N LEU A 142 -15.19 -1.94 -13.56
CA LEU A 142 -15.36 -0.61 -14.11
C LEU A 142 -14.93 0.47 -13.11
N SER A 143 -15.17 0.27 -11.81
CA SER A 143 -14.75 1.23 -10.77
C SER A 143 -13.22 1.29 -10.60
N ILE A 144 -12.54 0.14 -10.64
CA ILE A 144 -11.07 0.04 -10.68
C ILE A 144 -10.52 0.78 -11.90
N GLN A 145 -11.22 0.69 -13.05
CA GLN A 145 -10.82 1.37 -14.28
C GLN A 145 -11.11 2.88 -14.30
N SER A 146 -12.18 3.33 -13.66
CA SER A 146 -12.66 4.70 -13.82
C SER A 146 -12.11 5.68 -12.78
N LYS A 147 -11.19 5.25 -11.90
CA LYS A 147 -10.77 6.05 -10.73
C LYS A 147 -11.98 6.62 -9.97
N VAL A 148 -13.11 5.90 -9.93
CA VAL A 148 -14.18 6.27 -9.00
C VAL A 148 -13.80 5.66 -7.66
N TYR A 149 -12.69 6.16 -7.12
CA TYR A 149 -12.54 6.11 -5.69
C TYR A 149 -13.66 6.98 -5.13
N ILE A 150 -14.53 6.32 -4.38
CA ILE A 150 -15.47 7.01 -3.52
C ILE A 150 -14.59 7.83 -2.59
N VAL A 151 -14.64 9.15 -2.78
CA VAL A 151 -13.90 10.22 -2.07
C VAL A 151 -14.12 10.17 -0.53
N ASP A 152 -14.95 9.26 -0.03
CA ASP A 152 -15.37 9.18 1.37
C ASP A 152 -15.00 7.86 2.08
N ALA A 153 -14.39 6.88 1.41
CA ALA A 153 -13.95 5.66 2.08
C ALA A 153 -12.46 5.77 2.44
N ILE A 154 -12.14 5.84 3.72
CA ILE A 154 -10.80 5.51 4.21
C ILE A 154 -10.55 4.07 3.76
N ILE A 155 -9.81 3.89 2.68
CA ILE A 155 -9.42 2.58 2.19
C ILE A 155 -8.47 2.01 3.23
N HIS A 156 -8.70 0.78 3.66
CA HIS A 156 -7.72 0.06 4.45
C HIS A 156 -6.40 0.01 3.68
N SER A 157 -5.39 0.75 4.14
CA SER A 157 -4.08 0.76 3.50
C SER A 157 -3.53 -0.67 3.45
N THR A 158 -2.85 -1.02 2.36
CA THR A 158 -2.13 -2.29 2.27
C THR A 158 -0.92 -2.24 3.20
N CYS A 159 -0.68 -3.33 3.92
CA CYS A 159 0.41 -3.44 4.87
C CYS A 159 1.45 -4.43 4.35
N TYR A 160 2.72 -4.03 4.40
CA TYR A 160 3.83 -4.94 4.23
C TYR A 160 3.96 -5.81 5.48
N VAL A 161 3.77 -7.13 5.31
CA VAL A 161 3.67 -8.08 6.45
C VAL A 161 4.94 -8.87 6.71
N LEU A 162 5.90 -8.86 5.77
CA LEU A 162 7.11 -9.68 5.88
C LEU A 162 8.16 -9.06 6.83
N LEU A 163 8.07 -7.75 7.05
CA LEU A 163 8.88 -7.04 8.03
C LEU A 163 8.02 -6.70 9.25
N LYS A 164 8.48 -7.10 10.44
CA LYS A 164 7.81 -6.74 11.70
C LYS A 164 8.21 -5.32 12.09
N CYS A 165 7.36 -4.37 11.75
CA CYS A 165 7.55 -2.96 12.03
C CYS A 165 6.57 -2.46 13.10
N ASP A 166 7.08 -1.77 14.10
CA ASP A 166 6.28 -0.98 15.05
C ASP A 166 6.18 0.45 14.53
N ARG A 167 5.06 0.78 13.88
CA ARG A 167 4.78 2.15 13.38
C ARG A 167 4.31 3.10 14.49
N GLY A 168 4.27 2.65 15.75
CA GLY A 168 3.76 3.42 16.88
C GLY A 168 2.24 3.32 17.04
N ALA A 169 1.64 4.37 17.58
CA ALA A 169 0.21 4.37 17.92
C ALA A 169 -0.65 4.66 16.68
N GLY A 170 -1.47 3.72 16.23
CA GLY A 170 -2.44 3.96 15.16
C GLY A 170 -2.76 2.69 14.36
N SER A 171 -3.68 2.81 13.39
CA SER A 171 -3.95 1.79 12.38
C SER A 171 -2.96 1.86 11.20
N MET A 172 -1.98 2.75 11.25
CA MET A 172 -0.94 2.88 10.23
C MET A 172 -0.01 1.67 10.28
N CYS A 173 0.31 1.13 9.11
CA CYS A 173 1.21 0.00 8.95
C CYS A 173 2.28 0.31 7.90
N LEU A 174 3.38 -0.42 7.94
CA LEU A 174 4.49 -0.25 7.00
C LEU A 174 4.04 -0.51 5.57
N ASP A 175 4.39 0.37 4.66
CA ASP A 175 4.30 0.20 3.21
C ASP A 175 5.63 -0.32 2.69
N TRP A 176 5.63 -1.12 1.62
CA TRP A 176 6.86 -1.70 1.09
C TRP A 176 7.82 -0.63 0.53
N ARG A 177 7.30 0.55 0.15
CA ARG A 177 8.08 1.67 -0.39
C ARG A 177 8.84 2.45 0.68
N GLU A 178 8.49 2.26 1.94
CA GLU A 178 9.11 2.88 3.12
C GLU A 178 10.22 1.98 3.70
N ILE A 179 10.70 1.02 2.91
CA ILE A 179 11.79 0.11 3.31
C ILE A 179 13.02 0.51 2.51
N CYS A 180 14.11 0.81 3.21
CA CYS A 180 15.37 1.24 2.62
C CYS A 180 15.23 2.53 1.79
N ASP A 181 14.41 3.46 2.26
CA ASP A 181 14.20 4.76 1.60
C ASP A 181 15.01 5.90 2.25
N GLY A 182 15.73 5.60 3.34
CA GLY A 182 16.53 6.54 4.12
C GLY A 182 15.76 7.18 5.27
N HIS A 183 14.48 6.87 5.46
CA HIS A 183 13.65 7.35 6.56
C HIS A 183 13.39 6.23 7.57
N ILE A 184 13.52 6.56 8.85
CA ILE A 184 13.23 5.61 9.93
C ILE A 184 11.74 5.75 10.28
N ASP A 185 10.92 4.92 9.68
CA ASP A 185 9.48 4.77 9.88
C ASP A 185 9.13 3.78 11.00
N CYS A 186 9.99 2.79 11.25
CA CYS A 186 9.80 1.78 12.28
C CYS A 186 10.47 2.17 13.62
N LEU A 187 9.67 2.27 14.68
CA LEU A 187 10.13 2.62 16.03
C LEU A 187 10.91 1.50 16.73
N ASN A 188 10.79 0.25 16.27
CA ASN A 188 11.54 -0.88 16.79
C ASN A 188 12.94 -0.95 16.14
N ASP A 189 13.80 -0.01 16.55
CA ASP A 189 15.21 0.09 16.18
C ASP A 189 15.48 0.37 14.68
N GLY A 190 14.52 0.96 13.96
CA GLY A 190 14.69 1.31 12.54
C GLY A 190 14.93 0.10 11.64
N VAL A 191 14.13 -0.95 11.86
CA VAL A 191 14.26 -2.24 11.17
C VAL A 191 14.00 -2.16 9.66
N ASP A 192 13.18 -1.22 9.22
CA ASP A 192 12.95 -0.80 7.83
C ASP A 192 14.22 -0.34 7.12
N GLU A 193 15.08 0.37 7.83
CA GLU A 193 16.37 0.85 7.31
C GLU A 193 17.54 -0.10 7.67
N SER A 194 17.22 -1.25 8.27
CA SER A 194 18.22 -2.24 8.62
C SER A 194 18.55 -3.13 7.43
N GLN A 195 19.83 -3.45 7.25
CA GLN A 195 20.31 -4.38 6.22
C GLN A 195 20.11 -3.93 4.75
N CYS A 196 19.83 -2.65 4.51
CA CYS A 196 19.72 -2.07 3.17
C CYS A 196 21.02 -2.10 2.36
N PHE A 197 22.17 -2.22 3.05
CA PHE A 197 23.50 -2.22 2.44
C PHE A 197 23.64 -3.24 1.30
N GLU A 198 23.01 -4.42 1.39
CA GLU A 198 23.09 -5.43 0.33
C GLU A 198 22.43 -4.96 -0.98
N LEU A 199 21.38 -4.16 -0.90
CA LEU A 199 20.75 -3.50 -2.05
C LEU A 199 21.65 -2.35 -2.57
N GLU A 200 22.28 -1.61 -1.67
CA GLU A 200 23.12 -0.45 -1.98
C GLU A 200 24.49 -0.80 -2.59
N ILE A 201 25.04 -1.98 -2.34
CA ILE A 201 26.32 -2.42 -2.93
C ILE A 201 26.18 -3.17 -4.24
N ASN A 202 24.95 -3.46 -4.67
CA ASN A 202 24.72 -4.25 -5.87
C ASN A 202 25.32 -3.53 -7.09
N GLU A 203 26.33 -4.14 -7.72
CA GLU A 203 26.94 -3.65 -8.96
C GLU A 203 26.28 -4.34 -10.16
N CYS A 204 25.68 -3.54 -11.04
CA CYS A 204 25.07 -4.07 -12.26
C CYS A 204 26.11 -4.42 -13.32
N SER A 205 25.76 -5.34 -14.22
CA SER A 205 26.60 -5.70 -15.35
C SER A 205 26.79 -4.53 -16.32
N GLU A 206 27.80 -4.56 -17.20
CA GLU A 206 28.07 -3.46 -18.14
C GLU A 206 26.89 -3.13 -19.08
N ASN A 207 26.01 -4.09 -19.34
CA ASN A 207 24.81 -3.95 -20.17
C ASN A 207 23.56 -3.56 -19.36
N GLU A 208 23.69 -3.29 -18.07
CA GLU A 208 22.61 -2.96 -17.15
C GLU A 208 22.76 -1.54 -16.59
N TYR A 209 21.63 -0.90 -16.34
CA TYR A 209 21.52 0.37 -15.64
C TYR A 209 21.12 0.10 -14.19
N ARG A 210 21.73 0.84 -13.28
CA ARG A 210 21.46 0.76 -11.85
C ARG A 210 20.49 1.87 -11.45
N SER A 211 19.30 1.50 -11.01
CA SER A 211 18.33 2.37 -10.33
C SER A 211 18.92 2.93 -9.02
N HIS A 212 18.38 4.02 -8.50
CA HIS A 212 18.81 4.60 -7.21
C HIS A 212 18.58 3.63 -6.04
N ASN A 213 17.50 2.83 -6.07
CA ASN A 213 17.18 1.78 -5.11
C ASN A 213 18.03 0.50 -5.27
N GLY A 214 19.04 0.51 -6.17
CA GLY A 214 19.96 -0.62 -6.37
C GLY A 214 19.48 -1.70 -7.32
N LEU A 215 18.27 -1.60 -7.88
CA LEU A 215 17.76 -2.51 -8.90
C LEU A 215 18.57 -2.38 -10.20
N CYS A 216 18.95 -3.51 -10.79
CA CYS A 216 19.60 -3.56 -12.10
C CYS A 216 18.58 -3.87 -13.19
N ILE A 217 18.46 -2.98 -14.18
CA ILE A 217 17.61 -3.18 -15.35
C ILE A 217 18.45 -3.20 -16.63
N PRO A 218 18.12 -4.00 -17.66
CA PRO A 218 18.83 -3.93 -18.93
C PRO A 218 18.81 -2.53 -19.57
N LYS A 219 19.96 -2.03 -20.05
CA LYS A 219 20.07 -0.70 -20.69
C LYS A 219 19.19 -0.54 -21.94
N THR A 220 18.70 -1.63 -22.51
CA THR A 220 17.73 -1.60 -23.62
C THR A 220 16.43 -0.92 -23.21
N PHE A 221 16.03 -1.06 -21.95
CA PHE A 221 14.83 -0.44 -21.39
C PHE A 221 14.94 1.06 -21.16
N LEU A 222 16.15 1.64 -21.26
CA LEU A 222 16.35 3.09 -21.17
C LEU A 222 15.92 3.84 -22.44
N LYS A 223 15.69 3.13 -23.56
CA LYS A 223 15.53 3.71 -24.89
C LYS A 223 14.08 3.86 -25.35
N ASP A 224 13.13 3.34 -24.58
CA ASP A 224 11.73 3.44 -24.95
C ASP A 224 11.22 4.86 -24.61
N GLU A 225 10.98 5.65 -25.66
CA GLU A 225 10.48 7.05 -25.61
C GLU A 225 9.10 7.19 -24.93
N TYR A 226 8.49 6.08 -24.52
CA TYR A 226 7.20 6.03 -23.88
C TYR A 226 7.35 5.73 -22.39
N ASN A 227 7.70 6.75 -21.58
CA ASN A 227 7.34 7.00 -20.16
C ASN A 227 7.08 5.84 -19.17
N GLU A 228 7.46 4.60 -19.46
CA GLU A 228 7.36 3.43 -18.61
C GLU A 228 8.71 3.34 -17.89
N ALA A 229 8.78 3.95 -16.71
CA ALA A 229 9.97 3.82 -15.88
C ALA A 229 10.06 2.36 -15.43
N GLU A 230 11.00 1.60 -15.97
CA GLU A 230 11.24 0.21 -15.51
C GLU A 230 11.92 0.19 -14.13
N CYS A 231 12.41 1.33 -13.66
CA CYS A 231 12.89 1.49 -12.29
C CYS A 231 11.72 1.80 -11.36
N LEU A 232 11.55 0.97 -10.32
CA LEU A 232 10.51 1.16 -9.30
C LEU A 232 10.64 2.52 -8.58
N ASP A 233 11.81 3.13 -8.54
CA ASP A 233 12.06 4.43 -7.91
C ASP A 233 12.01 5.63 -8.90
N LYS A 234 11.56 5.39 -10.14
CA LYS A 234 11.49 6.39 -11.22
C LYS A 234 12.84 7.05 -11.58
N SER A 235 13.98 6.45 -11.26
CA SER A 235 15.33 7.02 -11.52
C SER A 235 15.59 7.37 -13.00
N VAL A 236 14.93 6.69 -13.93
CA VAL A 236 15.11 6.85 -15.38
C VAL A 236 14.22 7.96 -15.96
N LEU A 237 13.21 8.43 -15.23
CA LEU A 237 12.32 9.47 -15.71
C LEU A 237 12.94 10.87 -15.57
N LEU A 238 13.07 11.58 -16.69
CA LEU A 238 13.44 13.00 -16.73
C LEU A 238 12.33 13.93 -16.25
N TYR A 239 11.09 13.42 -16.24
CA TYR A 239 9.90 14.12 -15.76
C TYR A 239 9.13 13.17 -14.86
N SER A 240 8.91 13.54 -13.60
CA SER A 240 7.91 12.87 -12.78
C SER A 240 6.58 12.96 -13.51
N VAL A 241 6.11 11.88 -14.13
CA VAL A 241 4.72 11.80 -14.54
C VAL A 241 3.96 11.77 -13.21
N PRO A 242 3.24 12.86 -12.84
CA PRO A 242 2.39 12.81 -11.66
C PRO A 242 1.45 11.63 -11.89
N CYS A 243 1.17 10.83 -10.88
CA CYS A 243 0.10 9.85 -10.97
C CYS A 243 -1.16 10.60 -11.41
N PRO A 244 -1.62 10.50 -12.67
CA PRO A 244 -2.48 11.55 -13.16
C PRO A 244 -3.86 11.37 -12.56
N ASP A 245 -4.38 12.41 -11.92
CA ASP A 245 -5.77 12.47 -11.43
C ASP A 245 -6.82 12.31 -12.52
N THR A 246 -6.41 12.34 -13.79
CA THR A 246 -7.32 12.60 -14.92
C THR A 246 -7.09 11.77 -16.18
N TYR A 247 -6.11 10.87 -16.22
CA TYR A 247 -5.97 9.98 -17.39
C TYR A 247 -6.85 8.75 -17.26
N LEU A 248 -8.07 8.90 -17.76
CA LEU A 248 -8.96 7.80 -18.11
C LEU A 248 -8.19 6.77 -18.95
N GLY A 249 -7.92 5.59 -18.39
CA GLY A 249 -7.30 4.46 -19.11
C GLY A 249 -5.85 4.12 -18.77
N LEU A 250 -5.21 4.81 -17.82
CA LEU A 250 -3.95 4.32 -17.23
C LEU A 250 -4.22 3.37 -16.07
N ASN A 251 -3.47 2.28 -16.02
CA ASN A 251 -3.60 1.21 -15.04
C ASN A 251 -3.33 1.76 -13.62
N MET A 252 -4.29 1.62 -12.70
CA MET A 252 -4.19 2.08 -11.30
C MET A 252 -2.94 1.52 -10.61
N PHE A 253 -2.62 0.26 -10.89
CA PHE A 253 -1.50 -0.42 -10.30
C PHE A 253 -0.14 0.17 -10.72
N ILE A 254 -0.04 0.87 -11.86
CA ILE A 254 1.23 1.49 -12.27
C ILE A 254 1.70 2.47 -11.20
N CYS A 255 0.79 3.19 -10.53
CA CYS A 255 1.16 4.09 -9.45
C CYS A 255 1.61 3.34 -8.19
N GLU A 256 0.93 2.25 -7.85
CA GLU A 256 1.24 1.45 -6.66
C GLU A 256 2.60 0.73 -6.74
N GLU A 257 3.11 0.48 -7.94
CA GLU A 257 4.41 -0.18 -8.19
C GLU A 257 5.60 0.77 -8.08
N TYR A 258 5.39 2.09 -7.93
CA TYR A 258 6.48 3.06 -7.84
C TYR A 258 6.68 3.66 -6.44
N ALA A 259 7.94 3.76 -6.06
CA ALA A 259 8.42 4.58 -4.95
C ALA A 259 8.78 6.01 -5.43
N CYS A 260 8.89 6.92 -4.47
CA CYS A 260 9.37 8.27 -4.66
C CYS A 260 10.90 8.25 -4.68
N ARG A 261 11.50 9.27 -5.29
CA ARG A 261 12.95 9.39 -5.23
C ARG A 261 13.35 9.87 -3.83
N SER A 262 14.28 9.14 -3.21
CA SER A 262 14.80 9.42 -1.88
C SER A 262 15.55 10.76 -1.77
N ASP A 263 15.96 11.37 -2.90
CA ASP A 263 16.68 12.65 -2.91
C ASP A 263 15.77 13.89 -2.78
N GLU A 264 14.45 13.73 -2.85
CA GLU A 264 13.51 14.85 -2.87
C GLU A 264 12.84 15.17 -1.53
N GLY A 265 13.13 14.40 -0.46
CA GLY A 265 12.52 14.61 0.87
C GLY A 265 10.99 14.60 0.81
N ARG A 266 10.42 13.67 0.05
CA ARG A 266 8.98 13.52 -0.14
C ARG A 266 8.50 12.30 0.62
N PHE A 267 7.33 12.44 1.24
CA PHE A 267 6.69 11.34 1.95
C PHE A 267 5.85 10.50 0.98
N LEU A 268 5.91 9.19 1.18
CA LEU A 268 5.24 8.15 0.40
C LEU A 268 3.92 7.77 1.04
N TYR A 269 2.80 7.98 0.36
CA TYR A 269 1.50 7.78 0.99
C TYR A 269 0.76 6.51 0.62
N GLY A 270 1.41 5.48 0.05
CA GLY A 270 0.82 4.14 -0.06
C GLY A 270 -0.02 3.87 -1.33
N ASP A 271 -0.22 4.86 -2.17
CA ASP A 271 -0.85 4.77 -3.51
C ASP A 271 0.12 5.20 -4.63
N GLY A 272 1.38 5.47 -4.29
CA GLY A 272 2.42 5.93 -5.20
C GLY A 272 2.44 7.44 -5.44
N GLU A 273 1.56 8.17 -4.75
CA GLU A 273 1.60 9.62 -4.69
C GLU A 273 2.81 10.08 -3.86
N CYS A 274 3.54 11.06 -4.40
CA CYS A 274 4.68 11.69 -3.74
C CYS A 274 4.30 13.12 -3.38
N VAL A 275 4.06 13.39 -2.10
CA VAL A 275 3.76 14.75 -1.63
C VAL A 275 4.78 15.20 -0.59
N GLU A 276 4.80 16.50 -0.30
CA GLU A 276 5.62 17.04 0.78
C GLU A 276 5.16 16.49 2.14
N ASP A 277 6.03 16.55 3.15
CA ASP A 277 5.71 16.08 4.51
C ASP A 277 4.39 16.70 5.02
N PHE A 278 3.49 15.85 5.54
CA PHE A 278 2.14 16.22 5.98
C PHE A 278 1.20 16.79 4.92
N GLY A 279 1.54 16.68 3.63
CA GLY A 279 0.64 17.02 2.53
C GLY A 279 -0.63 16.15 2.51
N GLU A 280 -1.71 16.67 1.93
CA GLU A 280 -2.94 15.90 1.71
C GLU A 280 -2.71 14.84 0.63
N CYS A 281 -3.23 13.63 0.88
CA CYS A 281 -3.11 12.47 -0.02
C CYS A 281 -4.47 11.88 -0.28
N GLN A 282 -4.67 11.34 -1.47
CA GLN A 282 -5.97 10.87 -1.92
C GLN A 282 -6.51 9.71 -1.10
N ASN A 283 -5.65 8.81 -0.66
CA ASN A 283 -6.06 7.65 0.12
C ASN A 283 -6.23 7.92 1.63
N GLY A 284 -6.00 9.15 2.09
CA GLY A 284 -6.17 9.52 3.49
C GLY A 284 -5.11 9.00 4.46
N ARG A 285 -4.01 8.36 4.00
CA ARG A 285 -2.95 7.85 4.87
C ARG A 285 -2.29 8.93 5.73
N HIS A 286 -2.19 10.17 5.22
CA HIS A 286 -1.73 11.34 5.99
C HIS A 286 -2.57 11.59 7.26
N LEU A 287 -3.87 11.27 7.25
CA LEU A 287 -4.73 11.40 8.43
C LEU A 287 -4.34 10.40 9.52
N LEU A 288 -3.92 9.19 9.14
CA LEU A 288 -3.45 8.17 10.08
C LEU A 288 -2.13 8.58 10.74
N LEU A 289 -1.22 9.18 9.96
CA LEU A 289 0.02 9.75 10.50
C LEU A 289 -0.28 10.89 11.49
N ILE A 290 -1.15 11.83 11.12
CA ILE A 290 -1.59 12.92 12.00
C ILE A 290 -2.22 12.36 13.28
N GLU A 291 -3.10 11.35 13.17
CA GLU A 291 -3.73 10.70 14.33
C GLU A 291 -2.67 10.08 15.25
N SER A 292 -1.65 9.42 14.69
CA SER A 292 -0.56 8.80 15.46
C SER A 292 0.26 9.79 16.28
N LEU A 293 0.50 10.99 15.74
CA LEU A 293 1.27 12.05 16.39
C LEU A 293 0.43 12.89 17.36
N THR A 294 -0.89 12.90 17.18
CA THR A 294 -1.82 13.70 17.98
C THR A 294 -2.55 12.89 19.04
N VAL A 295 -2.03 11.72 19.43
CA VAL A 295 -2.56 10.95 20.57
C VAL A 295 -2.46 11.77 21.86
N GLN A 296 -3.60 11.90 22.56
CA GLN A 296 -3.70 12.70 23.79
C GLN A 296 -2.77 12.20 24.92
N GLY A 297 -2.68 10.88 25.10
CA GLY A 297 -1.90 10.27 26.17
C GLY A 297 -2.26 10.84 27.55
N ASP A 298 -1.24 11.22 28.32
CA ASP A 298 -1.40 11.77 29.68
C ASP A 298 -1.62 13.29 29.72
N LEU A 299 -1.75 13.97 28.57
CA LEU A 299 -1.99 15.40 28.52
C LEU A 299 -3.46 15.72 28.82
N SER A 300 -3.70 16.77 29.63
CA SER A 300 -5.06 17.31 29.78
C SER A 300 -5.56 17.89 28.45
N ASP A 301 -6.88 17.89 28.23
CA ASP A 301 -7.50 18.37 26.98
C ASP A 301 -6.97 19.74 26.53
N ASN A 302 -6.83 20.68 27.46
CA ASN A 302 -6.32 22.03 27.15
C ASN A 302 -4.86 22.01 26.68
N CYS A 303 -4.01 21.18 27.29
CA CYS A 303 -2.61 21.05 26.93
C CYS A 303 -2.45 20.35 25.59
N TRP A 304 -3.22 19.27 25.40
CA TRP A 304 -3.25 18.51 24.17
C TRP A 304 -3.69 19.40 22.99
N ILE A 305 -4.84 20.06 23.08
CA ILE A 305 -5.33 20.97 22.03
C ILE A 305 -4.32 22.10 21.78
N ALA A 306 -3.73 22.68 22.84
CA ALA A 306 -2.72 23.71 22.67
C ALA A 306 -1.51 23.21 21.87
N MET A 307 -0.99 22.02 22.18
CA MET A 307 0.17 21.46 21.48
C MET A 307 -0.15 21.04 20.05
N VAL A 308 -1.30 20.44 19.80
CA VAL A 308 -1.78 20.12 18.46
C VAL A 308 -1.83 21.39 17.59
N CYS A 309 -2.38 22.47 18.12
CA CYS A 309 -2.49 23.73 17.39
C CYS A 309 -1.16 24.48 17.25
N LEU A 310 -0.29 24.46 18.26
CA LEU A 310 1.00 25.14 18.23
C LEU A 310 2.02 24.43 17.35
N SER A 311 1.98 23.09 17.29
CA SER A 311 2.84 22.30 16.41
C SER A 311 2.41 22.38 14.93
N LYS A 312 1.22 22.90 14.64
CA LYS A 312 0.62 23.01 13.30
C LYS A 312 0.45 21.69 12.55
N ILE A 313 0.51 20.55 13.24
CA ILE A 313 0.28 19.22 12.65
C ILE A 313 -1.12 19.12 12.01
N VAL A 314 -2.10 19.91 12.48
CA VAL A 314 -3.50 19.89 12.03
C VAL A 314 -3.86 21.05 11.07
N ASP A 315 -2.90 21.91 10.68
CA ASP A 315 -3.17 23.01 9.73
C ASP A 315 -3.69 22.49 8.37
N HIS A 316 -3.49 21.20 8.06
CA HIS A 316 -4.02 20.53 6.87
C HIS A 316 -5.46 20.00 7.01
N VAL A 317 -6.13 20.09 8.17
CA VAL A 317 -7.48 19.48 8.35
C VAL A 317 -8.47 20.35 9.14
N ASN A 318 -8.06 21.22 10.08
CA ASN A 318 -9.06 21.99 10.87
C ASN A 318 -8.57 23.32 11.49
N GLU A 319 -8.07 24.23 10.64
CA GLU A 319 -7.48 25.53 10.99
C GLU A 319 -8.41 26.44 11.85
N ILE A 320 -9.73 26.34 11.69
CA ILE A 320 -10.71 27.23 12.35
C ILE A 320 -10.76 27.00 13.87
N SER A 321 -10.78 25.73 14.29
CA SER A 321 -10.84 25.36 15.71
C SER A 321 -9.59 25.79 16.46
N CYS A 322 -8.41 25.62 15.83
CA CYS A 322 -7.15 26.10 16.38
C CYS A 322 -7.10 27.62 16.46
N LYS A 323 -7.52 28.36 15.42
CA LYS A 323 -7.60 29.83 15.46
C LYS A 323 -8.48 30.34 16.60
N GLN A 324 -9.63 29.70 16.84
CA GLN A 324 -10.51 30.05 17.96
C GLN A 324 -9.85 29.75 19.31
N PHE A 325 -9.14 28.61 19.43
CA PHE A 325 -8.50 28.20 20.67
C PHE A 325 -7.26 29.03 21.02
N LEU A 326 -6.44 29.39 20.03
CA LEU A 326 -5.14 30.07 20.14
C LEU A 326 -5.22 31.60 20.34
N ASN A 327 -6.42 32.17 20.49
CA ASN A 327 -6.58 33.62 20.66
C ASN A 327 -5.63 34.15 21.77
N LEU A 328 -4.70 35.02 21.37
CA LEU A 328 -3.39 35.30 22.02
C LEU A 328 -3.46 35.70 23.50
N SER A 329 -4.61 36.16 24.00
CA SER A 329 -4.78 36.59 25.39
C SER A 329 -4.99 35.45 26.39
N GLN A 330 -5.28 34.23 25.93
CA GLN A 330 -5.63 33.10 26.82
C GLN A 330 -4.68 31.91 26.74
N ILE A 331 -3.81 31.82 25.74
CA ILE A 331 -2.99 30.62 25.53
C ILE A 331 -2.02 30.34 26.68
N LEU A 332 -1.34 31.38 27.21
CA LEU A 332 -0.43 31.24 28.34
C LEU A 332 -1.17 30.73 29.59
N SER A 333 -2.37 31.27 29.87
CA SER A 333 -3.21 30.80 30.98
C SER A 333 -3.69 29.36 30.81
N LYS A 334 -3.91 28.91 29.57
CA LYS A 334 -4.27 27.52 29.26
C LYS A 334 -3.07 26.58 29.46
N LEU A 335 -1.86 27.06 29.15
CA LEU A 335 -0.60 26.33 29.33
C LEU A 335 -0.08 26.34 30.78
N GLU A 336 -0.59 27.21 31.65
CA GLU A 336 -0.15 27.29 33.05
C GLU A 336 -0.31 25.95 33.78
N ASN A 337 -1.43 25.27 33.54
CA ASN A 337 -1.78 24.00 34.18
C ASN A 337 -1.13 22.76 33.52
N CYS A 338 -0.36 22.94 32.45
CA CYS A 338 0.35 21.84 31.80
C CYS A 338 1.60 21.42 32.59
N LYS A 339 1.90 20.11 32.57
CA LYS A 339 3.19 19.58 33.03
C LYS A 339 4.31 20.31 32.30
N TYR A 340 5.38 20.66 33.01
CA TYR A 340 6.49 21.43 32.44
C TYR A 340 7.83 20.67 32.62
N PRO A 341 8.66 20.57 31.57
CA PRO A 341 8.35 20.79 30.16
C PRO A 341 7.23 19.86 29.66
N ILE A 342 6.58 20.24 28.56
CA ILE A 342 5.51 19.48 27.91
C ILE A 342 6.16 18.51 26.92
N GLN A 343 5.91 17.21 27.06
CA GLN A 343 6.26 16.22 26.05
C GLN A 343 5.12 16.12 25.02
N PHE A 344 5.42 16.35 23.75
CA PHE A 344 4.46 16.20 22.66
C PHE A 344 5.20 15.87 21.34
N PRO A 345 4.75 14.91 20.51
CA PRO A 345 3.78 13.85 20.79
C PRO A 345 4.03 13.12 22.11
N THR A 346 3.00 12.49 22.66
CA THR A 346 3.14 11.71 23.90
C THR A 346 3.89 10.39 23.68
N THR A 347 3.92 9.92 22.43
CA THR A 347 4.63 8.75 21.93
C THR A 347 6.04 9.11 21.42
N PRO A 348 6.92 8.10 21.28
CA PRO A 348 8.16 8.23 20.51
C PRO A 348 7.95 8.82 19.13
N VAL A 349 8.86 9.69 18.71
CA VAL A 349 8.88 10.23 17.34
C VAL A 349 9.90 9.53 16.44
N LEU A 350 10.92 8.89 17.01
CA LEU A 350 11.98 8.22 16.27
C LEU A 350 12.61 7.12 17.13
N LEU A 351 12.96 5.98 16.51
CA LEU A 351 13.69 4.85 17.13
C LEU A 351 13.10 4.35 18.47
N GLY A 352 11.80 4.59 18.72
CA GLY A 352 11.14 4.17 19.96
C GLY A 352 11.57 4.94 21.23
N HIS A 353 12.66 5.69 21.22
CA HIS A 353 13.21 6.35 22.41
C HIS A 353 13.35 7.88 22.29
N VAL A 354 13.29 8.44 21.07
CA VAL A 354 13.41 9.90 20.89
C VAL A 354 12.08 10.57 21.25
N ARG A 355 12.15 11.68 21.99
CA ARG A 355 11.01 12.49 22.44
C ARG A 355 11.29 13.97 22.25
N PHE A 356 10.24 14.73 21.97
CA PHE A 356 10.30 16.18 21.88
C PHE A 356 9.72 16.82 23.13
N LEU A 357 10.47 17.78 23.68
CA LEU A 357 10.04 18.57 24.83
C LEU A 357 9.91 20.04 24.47
N TYR A 358 8.83 20.65 24.97
CA TYR A 358 8.49 22.04 24.76
C TYR A 358 8.48 22.77 26.10
N ALA A 359 9.11 23.93 26.10
CA ALA A 359 9.23 24.86 27.22
C ALA A 359 8.54 26.20 26.91
N PRO A 360 7.25 26.21 26.53
CA PRO A 360 6.56 27.43 26.05
C PRO A 360 6.52 28.55 27.09
N LYS A 361 6.67 28.22 28.38
CA LYS A 361 6.77 29.18 29.50
C LYS A 361 8.06 30.04 29.44
N GLN A 362 9.10 29.58 28.76
CA GLN A 362 10.34 30.32 28.54
C GLN A 362 10.33 31.11 27.22
N THR A 363 9.42 30.77 26.30
CA THR A 363 9.24 31.43 25.00
C THR A 363 8.37 32.67 25.18
N PHE A 364 9.00 33.82 25.46
CA PHE A 364 8.32 35.10 25.76
C PHE A 364 7.42 35.66 24.64
N ASN A 365 7.43 35.05 23.45
CA ASN A 365 6.62 35.48 22.32
C ASN A 365 6.31 34.27 21.42
N ILE A 366 5.30 33.48 21.79
CA ILE A 366 4.83 32.39 20.94
C ILE A 366 4.18 33.01 19.71
N ASN A 367 4.86 32.94 18.56
CA ASN A 367 4.26 33.34 17.29
C ASN A 367 3.29 32.25 16.84
N VAL A 368 2.00 32.45 17.08
CA VAL A 368 0.93 31.52 16.69
C VAL A 368 0.79 31.34 15.17
N GLU A 369 1.43 32.19 14.36
CA GLU A 369 1.46 32.04 12.90
C GLU A 369 2.51 31.02 12.43
N LEU A 370 3.49 30.66 13.27
CA LEU A 370 4.56 29.72 12.95
C LEU A 370 4.43 28.44 13.77
N ALA A 371 4.94 27.33 13.23
CA ALA A 371 4.96 26.06 13.94
C ALA A 371 5.95 26.16 15.10
N LEU A 372 5.52 25.73 16.29
CA LEU A 372 6.37 25.65 17.45
C LEU A 372 7.31 24.45 17.27
N LEU A 373 8.61 24.74 17.21
CA LEU A 373 9.67 23.74 17.21
C LEU A 373 9.95 23.27 18.64
N PRO A 374 10.40 22.02 18.82
CA PRO A 374 10.79 21.53 20.14
C PRO A 374 11.98 22.33 20.69
N ASP A 375 11.92 22.67 21.97
CA ASP A 375 13.03 23.32 22.67
C ASP A 375 14.15 22.32 22.98
N TYR A 376 13.78 21.05 23.19
CA TYR A 376 14.73 19.97 23.46
C TYR A 376 14.33 18.68 22.75
N VAL A 377 15.35 17.96 22.29
CA VAL A 377 15.25 16.59 21.77
C VAL A 377 15.89 15.68 22.81
N CYS A 378 15.09 14.78 23.38
CA CYS A 378 15.52 13.85 24.41
C CYS A 378 15.56 12.42 23.87
N TYR A 379 16.47 11.61 24.36
CA TYR A 379 16.79 10.27 23.87
C TYR A 379 17.33 9.38 24.99
N ASP A 380 17.38 8.08 24.74
CA ASP A 380 18.07 7.13 25.61
C ASP A 380 19.58 7.25 25.37
N GLU A 381 20.33 7.57 26.43
CA GLU A 381 21.77 7.80 26.36
C GLU A 381 22.54 6.52 26.03
N GLU A 382 22.03 5.34 26.41
CA GLU A 382 22.69 4.07 26.10
C GLU A 382 22.60 3.74 24.61
N LEU A 383 21.53 4.20 23.94
CA LEU A 383 21.31 4.00 22.51
C LEU A 383 21.96 5.10 21.65
N CYS A 384 22.28 6.25 22.23
CA CYS A 384 22.86 7.42 21.55
C CYS A 384 24.11 7.93 22.29
N ASP A 385 25.03 7.03 22.62
CA ASP A 385 26.26 7.32 23.39
C ASP A 385 27.23 8.29 22.69
N PHE A 386 27.04 8.50 21.39
CA PHE A 386 27.78 9.46 20.57
C PHE A 386 27.31 10.92 20.73
N LEU A 387 26.14 11.16 21.32
CA LEU A 387 25.63 12.50 21.61
C LEU A 387 26.01 12.92 23.03
N THR A 388 26.37 14.19 23.21
CA THR A 388 26.65 14.75 24.53
C THR A 388 25.41 15.46 25.08
N PRO A 389 24.84 15.02 26.21
CA PRO A 389 23.66 15.66 26.79
C PRO A 389 23.97 17.04 27.37
N THR A 390 23.03 17.96 27.19
CA THR A 390 22.97 19.28 27.79
C THR A 390 22.32 19.25 29.18
N PHE A 391 21.30 18.40 29.39
CA PHE A 391 20.62 18.18 30.66
C PHE A 391 19.94 16.79 30.71
N ARG A 392 19.19 16.49 31.77
CA ARG A 392 18.45 15.24 31.88
C ARG A 392 17.00 15.52 32.24
N TYR A 393 16.09 14.84 31.57
CA TYR A 393 14.67 14.89 31.87
C TYR A 393 14.17 13.49 32.19
N GLU A 394 13.76 13.28 33.45
CA GLU A 394 13.44 11.96 33.98
C GLU A 394 14.61 10.99 33.78
N ASN A 395 14.42 9.93 32.99
CA ASN A 395 15.44 8.94 32.67
C ASN A 395 16.09 9.17 31.30
N LEU A 396 15.75 10.26 30.59
CA LEU A 396 16.26 10.57 29.26
C LEU A 396 17.37 11.63 29.30
N ALA A 397 18.32 11.48 28.37
CA ALA A 397 19.31 12.49 28.03
C ALA A 397 18.70 13.50 27.05
N CYS A 398 19.01 14.77 27.24
CA CYS A 398 18.72 15.89 26.35
C CYS A 398 19.95 16.82 26.43
#